data_AF-A0AAD6YJL8-F1
#
_entry.id   AF-A0AAD6YJL8-F1
#
_cell.length_a   1.000
_cell.length_b   1.000
_cell.length_c   1.000
_cell.angle_alpha   90.00
_cell.angle_beta   90.00
_cell.angle_gamma   90.00
#
_symmetry.space_group_name_H-M   'P 1'
#
loop_
_entity.id
_entity.type
_entity.pdbx_description
1 polymer ?
#
loop_
_entity_poly.entity_id
_entity_poly.type
_entity_poly.pdbx_seq_one_letter_code
_entity_poly.pdbx_strand_id
1 'polypeptide(L)'
;MLRSFIVLLCLGFVCATLQNFTIDDTSPDVQYSEAKLQCNLTTCGEEITEGLSNKSATVTNGSITIPFTGIAFYAFLACIGNCSISLDDAVIANLNLTIVEDINLGQLANGPHKLVIAPTTNVTLLVFDHLIYTIDLPAKSHVGAIVGGVIGGVVLIMGILFVALQARRRKLIMRRNQRKSAVLRGITSARTNYKSGVDDGTDLPT
;
A
#
# COMPACT_ATOMS: atom_id res chain seq x y z
N MET A 1 27.63 18.62 -24.88
CA MET A 1 26.26 18.71 -24.31
C MET A 1 25.58 17.36 -24.04
N LEU A 2 25.86 16.30 -24.80
CA LEU A 2 25.14 15.03 -24.62
C LEU A 2 25.62 14.11 -23.47
N ARG A 3 26.72 14.48 -22.78
CA ARG A 3 27.21 13.73 -21.60
C ARG A 3 26.48 14.09 -20.30
N SER A 4 25.92 15.31 -20.18
CA SER A 4 25.16 15.72 -18.98
C SER A 4 23.76 15.08 -18.89
N PHE A 5 23.14 14.75 -20.03
CA PHE A 5 21.80 14.13 -20.04
C PHE A 5 21.80 12.66 -19.54
N ILE A 6 22.92 11.95 -19.70
CA ILE A 6 23.02 10.53 -19.28
C ILE A 6 23.15 10.43 -17.76
N VAL A 7 23.81 11.39 -17.11
CA VAL A 7 23.98 11.40 -15.65
C VAL A 7 22.66 11.71 -14.94
N LEU A 8 21.82 12.60 -15.50
CA LEU A 8 20.48 12.87 -14.92
C LEU A 8 19.52 11.67 -15.03
N LEU A 9 19.61 10.89 -16.12
CA LEU A 9 18.76 9.70 -16.33
C LEU A 9 19.11 8.56 -15.38
N CYS A 10 20.37 8.39 -15.02
CA CYS A 10 20.79 7.39 -14.03
C CYS A 10 20.43 7.80 -12.59
N LEU A 11 20.51 9.08 -12.23
CA LEU A 11 20.13 9.56 -10.89
C LEU A 11 18.61 9.56 -10.66
N GLY A 12 17.79 9.77 -11.71
CA GLY A 12 16.33 9.69 -11.60
C GLY A 12 15.79 8.26 -11.43
N PHE A 13 16.49 7.24 -11.96
CA PHE A 13 15.99 5.86 -11.96
C PHE A 13 16.25 5.09 -10.65
N VAL A 14 17.23 5.53 -9.85
CA VAL A 14 17.59 4.84 -8.60
C VAL A 14 16.63 5.20 -7.45
N CYS A 15 15.83 6.27 -7.56
CA CYS A 15 14.93 6.71 -6.48
C CYS A 15 13.55 6.03 -6.46
N ALA A 16 13.21 5.15 -7.41
CA ALA A 16 11.87 4.58 -7.55
C ALA A 16 11.71 3.14 -7.03
N THR A 17 12.70 2.60 -6.32
CA THR A 17 12.59 1.27 -5.67
C THR A 17 12.26 1.39 -4.18
N LEU A 18 11.22 2.16 -3.86
CA LEU A 18 10.48 1.90 -2.63
C LEU A 18 9.68 0.61 -2.87
N GLN A 19 10.29 -0.50 -2.47
CA GLN A 19 9.63 -1.79 -2.39
C GLN A 19 8.43 -1.64 -1.45
N ASN A 20 7.22 -1.61 -2.03
CA ASN A 20 6.01 -1.88 -1.27
C ASN A 20 6.06 -3.36 -0.88
N PHE A 21 6.62 -3.62 0.30
CA PHE A 21 6.50 -4.87 1.01
C PHE A 21 5.01 -5.08 1.28
N THR A 22 4.35 -5.90 0.47
CA THR A 22 2.96 -6.29 0.69
C THR A 22 3.00 -7.43 1.68
N ILE A 23 2.81 -7.10 2.96
CA ILE A 23 2.49 -8.09 3.99
C ILE A 23 1.21 -8.78 3.51
N ASP A 24 1.26 -10.10 3.42
CA ASP A 24 0.11 -10.95 3.12
C ASP A 24 -0.88 -10.82 4.28
N ASP A 25 -1.84 -9.93 4.09
CA ASP A 25 -2.83 -9.47 5.08
C ASP A 25 -4.16 -10.19 4.80
N THR A 26 -4.10 -11.53 4.76
CA THR A 26 -5.25 -12.42 4.50
C THR A 26 -6.07 -12.70 5.76
N SER A 27 -5.65 -12.19 6.92
CA SER A 27 -6.44 -12.20 8.14
C SER A 27 -7.52 -11.12 8.09
N PRO A 28 -8.74 -11.40 8.58
CA PRO A 28 -9.77 -10.38 8.66
C PRO A 28 -9.29 -9.24 9.57
N ASP A 29 -9.58 -8.01 9.16
CA ASP A 29 -9.13 -6.83 9.90
C ASP A 29 -9.87 -6.74 11.23
N VAL A 30 -9.12 -6.53 12.30
CA VAL A 30 -9.67 -6.38 13.65
C VAL A 30 -9.97 -4.90 13.84
N GLN A 31 -11.25 -4.56 13.83
CA GLN A 31 -11.70 -3.19 14.06
C GLN A 31 -12.20 -3.05 15.49
N TYR A 32 -11.79 -1.94 16.13
CA TYR A 32 -12.30 -1.54 17.43
C TYR A 32 -13.44 -0.56 17.21
N SER A 33 -14.65 -0.93 17.63
CA SER A 33 -15.76 0.02 17.59
C SER A 33 -15.65 0.94 18.80
N GLU A 34 -15.43 2.23 18.57
CA GLU A 34 -15.89 3.21 19.54
C GLU A 34 -17.42 3.25 19.43
N ALA A 35 -18.11 2.40 20.20
CA ALA A 35 -19.56 2.30 20.14
C ALA A 35 -20.15 3.70 20.35
N LYS A 36 -20.84 4.23 19.33
CA LYS A 36 -21.76 5.35 19.51
C LYS A 36 -22.95 4.82 20.29
N LEU A 37 -22.80 4.79 21.61
CA LEU A 37 -23.79 4.32 22.55
C LEU A 37 -25.05 5.18 22.41
N GLN A 38 -26.09 4.61 21.81
CA GLN A 38 -27.43 5.19 21.82
C GLN A 38 -28.15 4.67 23.06
N CYS A 39 -28.07 5.42 24.15
CA CYS A 39 -28.83 5.17 25.36
C CYS A 39 -30.25 5.72 25.19
N ASN A 40 -31.28 4.89 25.37
CA ASN A 40 -32.69 5.32 25.28
C ASN A 40 -33.24 5.88 26.62
N LEU A 41 -32.39 6.07 27.63
CA LEU A 41 -32.76 6.61 28.94
C LEU A 41 -31.79 7.67 29.46
N THR A 42 -32.28 8.49 30.39
CA THR A 42 -31.82 9.84 30.78
C THR A 42 -30.47 9.96 31.47
N THR A 43 -29.79 8.86 31.81
CA THR A 43 -28.47 8.91 32.47
C THR A 43 -27.59 7.78 31.97
N CYS A 44 -26.72 8.07 30.99
CA CYS A 44 -25.50 7.30 30.79
C CYS A 44 -24.42 8.00 31.63
N GLY A 45 -24.19 7.49 32.83
CA GLY A 45 -23.22 8.03 33.79
C GLY A 45 -21.85 7.36 33.62
N GLU A 46 -20.80 8.14 33.80
CA GLU A 46 -19.43 7.64 34.01
C GLU A 46 -19.32 7.12 35.45
N GLU A 47 -19.65 5.86 35.71
CA GLU A 47 -19.32 5.24 37.00
C GLU A 47 -18.21 4.20 36.85
N ILE A 48 -17.11 4.53 37.52
CA ILE A 48 -15.83 3.85 37.58
C ILE A 48 -16.05 2.45 38.17
N THR A 49 -15.75 1.41 37.39
CA THR A 49 -15.51 0.06 37.89
C THR A 49 -14.11 -0.34 37.43
N GLU A 50 -13.23 -0.61 38.40
CA GLU A 50 -11.83 -0.94 38.15
C GLU A 50 -11.72 -2.15 37.20
N GLY A 51 -11.07 -1.97 36.05
CA GLY A 51 -10.90 -3.02 35.04
C GLY A 51 -11.64 -2.79 33.71
N LEU A 52 -12.50 -1.77 33.62
CA LEU A 52 -13.17 -1.35 32.38
C LEU A 52 -12.43 -0.14 31.77
N SER A 53 -12.38 -0.08 30.44
CA SER A 53 -11.83 1.04 29.69
C SER A 53 -12.59 2.35 29.99
N ASN A 54 -11.89 3.48 29.86
CA ASN A 54 -12.35 4.84 30.19
C ASN A 54 -13.50 5.38 29.30
N LYS A 55 -14.25 4.49 28.64
CA LYS A 55 -15.40 4.78 27.76
C LYS A 55 -16.59 3.87 28.07
N SER A 56 -16.60 3.27 29.25
CA SER A 56 -17.69 2.39 29.67
C SER A 56 -19.01 3.15 29.80
N ALA A 57 -20.09 2.49 29.41
CA ALA A 57 -21.43 3.03 29.52
C ALA A 57 -22.25 2.23 30.50
N THR A 58 -22.89 2.96 31.41
CA THR A 58 -23.70 2.38 32.47
C THR A 58 -25.17 2.72 32.26
N VAL A 59 -26.01 1.69 32.22
CA VAL A 59 -27.47 1.82 32.10
C VAL A 59 -28.13 1.10 33.27
N THR A 60 -28.89 1.84 34.06
CA THR A 60 -29.62 1.32 35.24
C THR A 60 -31.05 0.89 34.89
N ASN A 61 -31.61 1.41 33.79
CA ASN A 61 -32.88 0.98 33.22
C ASN A 61 -32.82 1.26 31.71
N GLY A 62 -33.05 0.25 30.87
CA GLY A 62 -32.99 0.37 29.41
C GLY A 62 -32.08 -0.65 28.75
N SER A 63 -31.97 -0.56 27.44
CA SER A 63 -31.14 -1.44 26.62
C SER A 63 -29.97 -0.67 25.99
N ILE A 64 -28.81 -1.29 25.92
CA ILE A 64 -27.69 -0.82 25.10
C ILE A 64 -27.83 -1.43 23.71
N THR A 65 -27.80 -0.58 22.69
CA THR A 65 -27.82 -0.99 21.27
C THR A 65 -26.52 -0.56 20.59
N ILE A 66 -25.79 -1.52 20.02
CA ILE A 66 -24.49 -1.31 19.39
C ILE A 66 -24.60 -1.78 17.94
N PRO A 67 -24.64 -0.85 16.97
CA PRO A 67 -24.51 -1.19 15.57
C PRO A 67 -23.05 -1.52 15.24
N PHE A 68 -22.81 -2.59 14.49
CA PHE A 68 -21.50 -2.92 13.93
C PHE A 68 -21.67 -3.54 12.53
N THR A 69 -20.61 -3.58 11.73
CA THR A 69 -20.63 -4.25 10.42
C THR A 69 -19.50 -5.25 10.41
N GLY A 70 -19.75 -6.55 10.25
CA GLY A 70 -18.68 -7.55 10.31
C GLY A 70 -19.15 -8.99 10.18
N ILE A 71 -18.22 -9.94 10.40
CA ILE A 71 -18.43 -11.39 10.28
C ILE A 71 -18.32 -12.14 11.62
N ALA A 72 -17.78 -11.49 12.65
CA ALA A 72 -17.69 -12.00 14.01
C ALA A 72 -17.51 -10.83 14.97
N PHE A 73 -17.88 -11.03 16.23
CA PHE A 73 -17.64 -10.05 17.28
C PHE A 73 -17.27 -10.71 18.60
N TYR A 74 -16.59 -9.92 19.42
CA TYR A 74 -16.23 -10.19 20.79
C TYR A 74 -16.63 -8.98 21.64
N ALA A 75 -17.47 -9.19 22.65
CA ALA A 75 -17.95 -8.12 23.51
C ALA A 75 -17.50 -8.34 24.96
N PHE A 76 -16.99 -7.28 25.58
CA PHE A 76 -16.71 -7.22 27.00
C PHE A 76 -17.79 -6.41 27.70
N LEU A 77 -18.55 -7.06 28.57
CA LEU A 77 -19.66 -6.44 29.29
C LEU A 77 -19.78 -7.03 30.70
N ALA A 78 -20.41 -6.27 31.60
CA ALA A 78 -20.87 -6.72 32.89
C ALA A 78 -22.35 -6.37 33.06
N CYS A 79 -23.13 -7.29 33.62
CA CYS A 79 -24.51 -7.06 34.02
C CYS A 79 -24.65 -7.49 35.47
N ILE A 80 -25.40 -6.72 36.28
CA ILE A 80 -25.75 -7.09 37.66
C ILE A 80 -27.22 -7.50 37.67
N GLY A 81 -27.48 -8.80 37.50
CA GLY A 81 -28.81 -9.39 37.44
C GLY A 81 -29.04 -10.18 36.16
N ASN A 82 -30.32 -10.33 35.77
CA ASN A 82 -30.67 -11.08 34.57
C ASN A 82 -30.68 -10.18 33.34
N CYS A 83 -29.74 -10.38 32.42
CA CYS A 83 -29.68 -9.71 31.13
C CYS A 83 -29.92 -10.68 29.97
N SER A 84 -30.46 -10.17 28.87
CA SER A 84 -30.56 -10.86 27.59
C SER A 84 -29.64 -10.17 26.60
N ILE A 85 -28.98 -10.97 25.79
CA ILE A 85 -28.20 -10.50 24.67
C ILE A 85 -28.91 -10.99 23.42
N SER A 86 -29.15 -10.06 22.52
CA SER A 86 -29.75 -10.34 21.22
C SER A 86 -28.88 -9.79 20.10
N LEU A 87 -28.84 -10.53 19.01
CA LEU A 87 -28.18 -10.17 17.77
C LEU A 87 -29.26 -10.13 16.69
N ASP A 88 -29.38 -8.99 16.02
CA ASP A 88 -30.39 -8.77 14.96
C ASP A 88 -31.80 -9.20 15.40
N ASP A 89 -32.17 -8.76 16.62
CA ASP A 89 -33.45 -9.01 17.27
C ASP A 89 -33.70 -10.48 17.71
N ALA A 90 -32.73 -11.39 17.51
CA ALA A 90 -32.78 -12.76 18.02
C ALA A 90 -31.99 -12.90 19.32
N VAL A 91 -32.61 -13.42 20.38
CA VAL A 91 -31.93 -13.68 21.66
C VAL A 91 -30.93 -14.81 21.49
N ILE A 92 -29.65 -14.50 21.71
CA ILE A 92 -28.52 -15.43 21.58
C ILE A 92 -28.09 -16.00 22.93
N ALA A 93 -28.27 -15.24 24.01
CA ALA A 93 -27.89 -15.64 25.36
C ALA A 93 -28.77 -14.97 26.40
N ASN A 94 -29.03 -15.68 27.49
CA ASN A 94 -29.59 -15.14 28.71
C ASN A 94 -28.54 -15.29 29.81
N LEU A 95 -28.12 -14.17 30.35
CA LEU A 95 -27.09 -14.05 31.35
C LEU A 95 -27.73 -13.79 32.70
N ASN A 96 -27.37 -14.58 33.71
CA ASN A 96 -27.69 -14.31 35.11
C ASN A 96 -26.37 -14.17 35.85
N LEU A 97 -25.75 -13.00 35.70
CA LEU A 97 -24.36 -12.77 36.09
C LEU A 97 -24.23 -11.62 37.07
N THR A 98 -23.11 -11.67 37.81
CA THR A 98 -22.66 -10.66 38.76
C THR A 98 -21.32 -10.03 38.30
N ILE A 99 -20.64 -10.60 37.29
CA ILE A 99 -19.30 -10.20 36.82
C ILE A 99 -19.14 -10.48 35.31
N VAL A 100 -18.15 -9.81 34.70
CA VAL A 100 -17.72 -9.78 33.29
C VAL A 100 -17.78 -11.12 32.56
N GLU A 101 -18.43 -11.15 31.40
CA GLU A 101 -18.42 -12.29 30.49
C GLU A 101 -17.96 -11.89 29.09
N ASP A 102 -17.24 -12.82 28.46
CA ASP A 102 -16.74 -12.74 27.10
C ASP A 102 -17.72 -13.43 26.15
N ILE A 103 -18.47 -12.65 25.36
CA ILE A 103 -19.37 -13.22 24.35
C ILE A 103 -18.66 -13.24 23.00
N ASN A 104 -18.51 -14.43 22.45
CA ASN A 104 -17.98 -14.66 21.12
C ASN A 104 -19.04 -15.36 20.24
N LEU A 105 -19.41 -14.70 19.14
CA LEU A 105 -20.14 -15.31 18.05
C LEU A 105 -19.31 -15.19 16.77
N GLY A 106 -18.91 -16.35 16.25
CA GLY A 106 -18.29 -16.48 14.93
C GLY A 106 -19.32 -16.86 13.87
N GLN A 107 -19.07 -16.43 12.62
CA GLN A 107 -19.82 -16.79 11.41
C GLN A 107 -21.11 -16.02 11.14
N LEU A 108 -21.08 -14.70 11.33
CA LEU A 108 -22.10 -13.81 10.79
C LEU A 108 -21.84 -13.56 9.29
N ALA A 109 -22.89 -13.27 8.53
CA ALA A 109 -22.73 -12.81 7.15
C ALA A 109 -22.08 -11.42 7.15
N ASN A 110 -21.10 -11.16 6.28
CA ASN A 110 -20.47 -9.83 6.24
C ASN A 110 -21.50 -8.75 5.90
N GLY A 111 -21.90 -7.96 6.90
CA GLY A 111 -22.99 -7.01 6.76
C GLY A 111 -23.26 -6.23 8.03
N PRO A 112 -24.24 -5.30 7.99
CA PRO A 112 -24.64 -4.54 9.16
C PRO A 112 -25.42 -5.42 10.15
N HIS A 113 -25.00 -5.36 11.40
CA HIS A 113 -25.57 -6.08 12.54
C HIS A 113 -25.87 -5.13 13.69
N LYS A 114 -26.75 -5.58 14.59
CA LYS A 114 -27.15 -4.85 15.78
C LYS A 114 -27.09 -5.78 16.99
N LEU A 115 -26.12 -5.52 17.88
CA LEU A 115 -26.06 -6.15 19.19
C LEU A 115 -26.92 -5.35 20.17
N VAL A 116 -27.87 -6.02 20.84
CA VAL A 116 -28.72 -5.41 21.85
C VAL A 116 -28.56 -6.16 23.16
N ILE A 117 -28.18 -5.44 24.21
CA ILE A 117 -28.06 -5.95 25.57
C ILE A 117 -29.16 -5.29 26.38
N ALA A 118 -30.07 -6.10 26.92
CA ALA A 118 -31.23 -5.60 27.63
C ALA A 118 -31.48 -6.39 28.90
N PRO A 119 -31.79 -5.74 30.03
CA PRO A 119 -32.20 -6.41 31.24
C PRO A 119 -33.53 -7.14 31.04
N THR A 120 -33.64 -8.37 31.56
CA THR A 120 -34.87 -9.20 31.46
C THR A 120 -35.80 -9.03 32.66
N THR A 121 -35.24 -8.67 33.81
CA THR A 121 -35.95 -8.25 35.01
C THR A 121 -35.53 -6.83 35.37
N ASN A 122 -36.06 -6.26 36.46
CA ASN A 122 -35.59 -4.97 36.97
C ASN A 122 -34.12 -5.12 37.45
N VAL A 123 -33.19 -4.96 36.52
CA VAL A 123 -31.74 -4.95 36.71
C VAL A 123 -31.34 -3.57 37.20
N THR A 124 -30.33 -3.52 38.07
CA THR A 124 -29.83 -2.28 38.67
C THR A 124 -28.66 -1.68 37.91
N LEU A 125 -27.90 -2.48 37.15
CA LEU A 125 -26.70 -2.00 36.47
C LEU A 125 -26.32 -2.87 35.26
N LEU A 126 -26.11 -2.24 34.11
CA LEU A 126 -25.54 -2.83 32.91
C LEU A 126 -24.37 -1.95 32.48
N VAL A 127 -23.18 -2.53 32.42
CA VAL A 127 -21.93 -1.86 32.06
C VAL A 127 -21.39 -2.49 30.78
N PHE A 128 -21.25 -1.69 29.74
CA PHE A 128 -20.59 -2.09 28.50
C PHE A 128 -19.24 -1.42 28.40
N ASP A 129 -18.22 -2.16 27.97
CA ASP A 129 -16.87 -1.62 27.81
C ASP A 129 -16.50 -1.37 26.36
N HIS A 130 -16.29 -2.46 25.62
CA HIS A 130 -15.86 -2.40 24.24
C HIS A 130 -16.30 -3.64 23.46
N LEU A 131 -16.39 -3.45 22.14
CA LEU A 131 -16.72 -4.49 21.18
C LEU A 131 -15.63 -4.51 20.10
N ILE A 132 -15.01 -5.68 19.98
CA ILE A 132 -14.05 -6.01 18.93
C ILE A 132 -14.83 -6.78 17.87
N TYR A 133 -14.68 -6.41 16.61
CA TYR A 133 -15.34 -7.13 15.53
C TYR A 133 -14.40 -7.26 14.35
N THR A 134 -14.62 -8.31 13.58
CA THR A 134 -13.84 -8.59 12.39
C THR A 134 -14.65 -8.25 11.16
N ILE A 135 -14.03 -7.61 10.18
CA ILE A 135 -14.62 -7.36 8.86
C ILE A 135 -13.93 -8.22 7.81
N ASP A 136 -14.72 -8.74 6.88
CA ASP A 136 -14.17 -9.23 5.62
C ASP A 136 -13.81 -8.01 4.78
N LEU A 137 -12.52 -7.71 4.73
CA LEU A 137 -12.00 -6.73 3.79
C LEU A 137 -12.26 -7.25 2.37
N PRO A 138 -12.72 -6.40 1.44
CA PRO A 138 -12.70 -6.78 0.04
C PRO A 138 -11.25 -7.13 -0.32
N ALA A 139 -11.02 -8.37 -0.77
CA ALA A 139 -9.70 -8.88 -1.06
C ALA A 139 -8.89 -7.81 -1.81
N LYS A 140 -7.80 -7.31 -1.20
CA LYS A 140 -6.94 -6.30 -1.81
C LYS A 140 -6.48 -6.86 -3.14
N SER A 141 -7.07 -6.38 -4.24
CA SER A 141 -6.76 -6.91 -5.55
C SER A 141 -5.31 -6.55 -5.88
N HIS A 142 -4.43 -7.53 -6.04
CA HIS A 142 -3.03 -7.31 -6.44
C HIS A 142 -2.88 -6.79 -7.89
N VAL A 143 -4.00 -6.50 -8.56
CA VAL A 143 -4.09 -5.95 -9.92
C VAL A 143 -3.22 -4.71 -10.06
N GLY A 144 -3.20 -3.81 -9.07
CA GLY A 144 -2.38 -2.60 -9.10
C GLY A 144 -0.87 -2.89 -9.18
N ALA A 145 -0.39 -3.88 -8.42
CA ALA A 145 1.03 -4.26 -8.42
C ALA A 145 1.44 -4.93 -9.74
N ILE A 146 0.57 -5.79 -10.27
CA ILE A 146 0.80 -6.49 -11.55
C ILE A 146 0.85 -5.48 -12.70
N VAL A 147 -0.14 -4.57 -12.78
CA VAL A 147 -0.21 -3.56 -13.86
C VAL A 147 0.96 -2.58 -13.77
N GLY A 148 1.37 -2.18 -12.56
CA GLY A 148 2.52 -1.32 -12.34
C GLY A 148 3.84 -1.94 -12.84
N GLY A 149 4.04 -3.23 -12.55
CA GLY A 149 5.22 -3.97 -13.02
C GLY A 149 5.30 -4.09 -14.55
N VAL A 150 4.18 -4.39 -15.20
CA VAL A 150 4.13 -4.53 -16.67
C VAL A 150 4.40 -3.20 -17.36
N ILE A 151 3.75 -2.11 -16.93
CA ILE A 151 3.95 -0.79 -17.53
C ILE A 151 5.41 -0.34 -17.33
N GLY A 152 5.97 -0.53 -16.13
CA GLY A 152 7.36 -0.21 -15.83
C GLY A 152 8.35 -0.98 -16.71
N GLY A 153 8.12 -2.29 -16.89
CA GLY A 153 8.96 -3.14 -17.74
C GLY A 153 8.94 -2.72 -19.22
N VAL A 154 7.76 -2.39 -19.76
CA VAL A 154 7.62 -1.96 -21.16
C VAL A 154 8.37 -0.65 -21.41
N VAL A 155 8.24 0.33 -20.51
CA VAL A 155 8.94 1.63 -20.61
C VAL A 155 10.46 1.44 -20.55
N LEU A 156 10.94 0.57 -19.65
CA LEU A 156 12.37 0.28 -19.50
C LEU A 156 12.95 -0.39 -20.75
N ILE A 157 12.26 -1.37 -21.32
CA ILE A 157 12.69 -2.06 -22.56
C ILE A 157 12.75 -1.06 -23.73
N MET A 158 11.73 -0.21 -23.88
CA MET A 158 11.71 0.82 -24.93
C MET A 158 12.86 1.82 -24.79
N GLY A 159 13.18 2.24 -23.56
CA GLY A 159 14.32 3.11 -23.29
C GLY A 159 15.65 2.47 -23.71
N ILE A 160 15.88 1.20 -23.36
CA ILE A 160 17.10 0.45 -23.72
C ILE A 160 17.22 0.33 -25.24
N LEU A 161 16.14 -0.03 -25.93
CA LEU A 161 16.12 -0.14 -27.39
C LEU A 161 16.43 1.20 -28.06
N PHE A 162 15.86 2.29 -27.56
CA PHE A 162 16.10 3.64 -28.09
C PHE A 162 17.58 4.04 -27.96
N VAL A 163 18.19 3.80 -26.79
CA VAL A 163 19.62 4.07 -26.56
C VAL A 163 20.51 3.19 -27.45
N ALA A 164 20.20 1.91 -27.57
CA ALA A 164 20.93 0.97 -28.42
C ALA A 164 20.88 1.39 -29.91
N LEU A 165 19.72 1.83 -30.39
CA LEU A 165 19.54 2.34 -31.75
C LEU A 165 20.33 3.63 -31.99
N GLN A 166 20.33 4.57 -31.04
CA GLN A 166 21.16 5.77 -31.13
C GLN A 166 22.65 5.46 -31.17
N ALA A 167 23.12 4.54 -30.33
CA ALA A 167 24.52 4.11 -30.31
C ALA A 167 24.94 3.45 -31.64
N ARG A 168 24.07 2.62 -32.24
CA ARG A 168 24.30 2.01 -33.55
C ARG A 168 24.40 3.07 -34.66
N ARG A 169 23.50 4.05 -34.68
CA ARG A 169 23.53 5.16 -35.67
C ARG A 169 24.85 5.93 -35.62
N ARG A 170 25.38 6.21 -34.43
CA ARG A 170 26.65 6.93 -34.28
C ARG A 170 27.86 6.14 -34.78
N LYS A 171 27.91 4.84 -34.50
CA LYS A 171 29.00 3.97 -34.97
C LYS A 171 29.09 3.94 -36.50
N LEU A 172 27.94 3.95 -37.19
CA LEU A 172 27.91 3.96 -38.66
C LEU A 172 28.47 5.27 -39.26
N ILE A 173 28.19 6.41 -38.64
CA ILE A 173 28.69 7.72 -39.10
C ILE A 173 30.21 7.82 -38.90
N MET A 174 30.74 7.36 -37.77
CA MET A 174 32.19 7.38 -37.51
C MET A 174 32.98 6.53 -38.51
N ARG A 175 32.47 5.36 -38.92
CA ARG A 175 33.12 4.51 -39.93
C ARG A 175 33.22 5.21 -41.30
N ARG A 176 32.25 6.05 -41.67
CA ARG A 176 32.30 6.83 -42.92
C ARG A 176 33.37 7.92 -42.88
N ASN A 177 33.56 8.56 -41.72
CA ASN A 177 34.57 9.61 -41.56
C ASN A 177 35.99 9.05 -41.53
N GLN A 178 36.22 7.89 -40.91
CA GLN A 178 37.54 7.24 -40.92
C GLN A 178 38.00 6.87 -42.34
N ARG A 179 37.09 6.42 -43.21
CA ARG A 179 37.43 6.15 -44.62
C ARG A 179 37.87 7.41 -45.38
N LYS A 180 37.22 8.55 -45.13
CA LYS A 180 37.61 9.84 -45.73
C LYS A 180 38.98 10.30 -45.25
N SER A 181 39.27 10.16 -43.96
CA SER A 181 40.57 10.53 -43.38
C SER A 181 41.73 9.65 -43.87
N ALA A 182 41.47 8.35 -44.11
CA ALA A 182 42.48 7.44 -44.67
C ALA A 182 42.82 7.79 -46.13
N VAL A 183 41.83 8.12 -46.96
CA VAL A 183 42.04 8.56 -48.34
C VAL A 183 42.82 9.88 -48.41
N LEU A 184 42.47 10.86 -47.57
CA LEU A 184 43.19 12.13 -47.48
C LEU A 184 44.66 11.97 -47.07
N ARG A 185 44.97 11.07 -46.11
CA ARG A 185 46.36 10.78 -45.74
C ARG A 185 47.15 10.11 -46.88
N GLY A 186 46.53 9.19 -47.62
CA GLY A 186 47.17 8.56 -48.79
C GLY A 186 47.55 9.55 -49.89
N ILE A 187 46.67 10.51 -50.19
CA ILE A 187 46.93 11.56 -51.19
C ILE A 187 48.04 12.52 -50.71
N THR A 188 48.11 12.79 -49.41
CA THR A 188 49.12 13.71 -48.85
C THR A 188 50.53 13.10 -48.87
N SER A 189 50.67 11.79 -48.64
CA SER A 189 51.95 11.08 -48.79
C SER A 189 52.43 10.95 -50.23
N ALA A 190 51.54 10.89 -51.22
CA ALA A 190 51.94 10.87 -52.63
C ALA A 190 52.54 12.22 -53.08
N ARG A 191 52.05 13.33 -52.51
CA ARG A 191 52.50 14.68 -52.87
C ARG A 191 53.88 15.04 -52.32
N THR A 192 54.28 14.48 -51.18
CA THR A 192 55.62 14.73 -50.59
C THR A 192 56.72 13.98 -51.33
N ASN A 193 56.45 12.82 -51.92
CA ASN A 193 57.44 12.11 -52.74
C ASN A 193 57.70 12.77 -54.10
N TYR A 194 56.69 13.44 -54.69
CA TYR A 194 56.87 14.11 -55.98
C TYR A 194 57.73 15.39 -55.87
N LYS A 195 57.79 16.02 -54.70
CA LYS A 195 58.55 17.26 -54.49
C LYS A 195 60.04 17.03 -54.21
N SER A 196 60.49 15.79 -54.00
CA SER A 196 61.89 15.44 -53.75
C SER A 196 62.69 15.11 -55.03
N GLY A 197 62.07 15.14 -56.21
CA GLY A 197 62.71 14.78 -57.48
C GLY A 197 62.89 15.96 -58.46
N VAL A 198 62.71 17.21 -58.03
CA VAL A 198 62.72 18.40 -58.90
C VAL A 198 63.68 19.48 -58.36
N ASP A 199 64.80 19.08 -57.75
CA ASP A 199 65.87 20.03 -57.35
C ASP A 199 67.29 19.56 -57.75
N ASP A 200 67.43 18.48 -58.52
CA ASP A 200 68.73 18.03 -59.07
C ASP A 200 68.81 18.34 -60.56
N GLY A 201 69.50 19.42 -60.90
CA GLY A 201 70.07 19.58 -62.23
C GLY A 201 69.90 20.97 -62.85
N THR A 202 70.82 21.87 -62.52
CA THR A 202 71.47 22.76 -63.50
C THR A 202 72.77 23.32 -62.91
N ASP A 203 73.85 22.55 -62.99
CA ASP A 203 75.21 23.10 -63.04
C ASP A 203 75.61 23.20 -64.52
N LEU A 204 75.77 24.42 -65.03
CA LEU A 204 76.42 24.70 -66.31
C LEU A 204 77.87 25.14 -66.05
N PRO A 205 78.88 24.53 -66.69
CA PRO A 205 80.23 25.06 -66.67
C PRO A 205 80.38 26.22 -67.66
N THR A 206 81.32 27.09 -67.28
CA THR A 206 81.90 28.27 -67.93
C THR A 206 82.10 28.19 -69.44
#